data_AF-A0A1R1AWQ4-F1
#
_entry.id   AF-A0A1R1AWQ4-F1
#
_cell.length_a   1.000
_cell.length_b   1.000
_cell.length_c   1.000
_cell.angle_alpha   90.00
_cell.angle_beta   90.00
_cell.angle_gamma   90.00
#
_symmetry.space_group_name_H-M   'P 1'
#
loop_
_entity.id
_entity.type
_entity.pdbx_description
1 polymer ?
#
loop_
_entity_poly.entity_id
_entity_poly.type
_entity_poly.pdbx_seq_one_letter_code
_entity_poly.pdbx_strand_id
1 'polypeptide(L)'
;MNKRLPRRWKDETGSFTVEASLVLPIVLMVTVLLLFLCLYIYQKSMLVQASAAASERTAYSWDNSHKFAATGSVEQGQYDSLYWRLTDDHVLGTLFGLAGGDGTKSIQLPHGEEGSGKLPELKMSKGGTAVPASMAGEMRYSNQLLIRKVTTSLNEQVSLTPLSRILDDGGQIKVSAQSIVVDPVEFIRTVDLMRYYGSKFQGGRNGTDKAAAGEVLQKFGGSR
;
A
#
# COMPACT_ATOMS: atom_id res chain seq x y z
N MET A 1 37.10 77.92 20.48
CA MET A 1 37.52 76.97 21.54
C MET A 1 36.81 75.63 21.29
N ASN A 2 37.49 74.70 20.61
CA ASN A 2 36.90 73.46 20.09
C ASN A 2 36.74 72.42 21.20
N LYS A 3 35.51 72.05 21.56
CA LYS A 3 35.24 70.89 22.42
C LYS A 3 34.90 69.68 21.56
N ARG A 4 35.83 68.72 21.49
CA ARG A 4 35.68 67.43 20.83
C ARG A 4 34.67 66.59 21.62
N LEU A 5 33.61 66.09 20.96
CA LEU A 5 32.72 65.08 21.54
C LEU A 5 33.45 63.73 21.67
N PRO A 6 33.26 62.97 22.77
CA PRO A 6 33.94 61.69 22.95
C PRO A 6 33.30 60.60 22.06
N ARG A 7 34.15 59.94 21.27
CA ARG A 7 33.85 58.70 20.53
C ARG A 7 33.57 57.58 21.52
N ARG A 8 32.29 57.36 21.86
CA ARG A 8 31.82 56.24 22.71
C ARG A 8 31.41 54.98 21.94
N TRP A 9 31.66 54.95 20.63
CA TRP A 9 31.19 53.89 19.71
C TRP A 9 32.34 52.98 19.21
N LYS A 10 33.41 52.83 20.01
CA LYS A 10 34.60 52.03 19.66
C LYS A 10 35.05 51.11 20.81
N ASP A 11 34.12 50.72 21.70
CA ASP A 11 34.42 49.76 22.77
C ASP A 11 34.01 48.35 22.30
N GLU A 12 34.99 47.47 22.09
CA GLU A 12 34.79 46.08 21.64
C GLU A 12 34.62 45.09 22.81
N THR A 13 34.76 45.57 24.04
CA THR A 13 34.82 44.81 25.30
C THR A 13 33.51 44.10 25.68
N GLY A 14 32.38 44.43 25.03
CA GLY A 14 31.11 43.73 25.16
C GLY A 14 30.70 42.94 23.90
N SER A 15 31.44 43.07 22.80
CA SER A 15 31.10 42.44 21.51
C SER A 15 31.12 40.92 21.61
N PHE A 16 32.08 40.35 22.34
CA PHE A 16 32.22 38.91 22.53
C PHE A 16 31.03 38.28 23.26
N THR A 17 30.50 38.94 24.29
CA THR A 17 29.32 38.45 25.03
C THR A 17 28.06 38.54 24.18
N VAL A 18 27.90 39.63 23.41
CA VAL A 18 26.75 39.80 22.51
C VAL A 18 26.80 38.78 21.38
N GLU A 19 27.96 38.58 20.76
CA GLU A 19 28.18 37.58 19.72
C GLU A 19 27.91 36.16 20.24
N ALA A 20 28.45 35.78 21.39
CA ALA A 20 28.19 34.48 22.01
C ALA A 20 26.71 34.28 22.37
N SER A 21 26.03 35.33 22.84
CA SER A 21 24.59 35.30 23.18
C SER A 21 23.68 35.14 21.96
N LEU A 22 24.17 35.46 20.75
CA LEU A 22 23.44 35.32 19.49
C LEU A 22 23.81 34.02 18.76
N VAL A 23 25.08 33.59 18.83
CA VAL A 23 25.55 32.35 18.20
C VAL A 23 24.95 31.12 18.87
N LEU A 24 24.92 31.05 20.21
CA LEU A 24 24.38 29.90 20.95
C LEU A 24 22.91 29.57 20.57
N PRO A 25 21.94 30.52 20.61
CA PRO A 25 20.57 30.21 20.24
C PRO A 25 20.41 29.85 18.76
N ILE A 26 21.23 30.41 17.86
CA ILE A 26 21.21 30.02 16.43
C ILE A 26 21.68 28.57 16.27
N VAL A 27 22.80 28.20 16.90
CA VAL A 27 23.31 26.83 16.87
C VAL A 27 22.28 25.87 17.46
N LEU A 28 21.65 26.22 18.58
CA LEU A 28 20.59 25.42 19.20
C LEU A 28 19.36 25.29 18.30
N MET A 29 18.95 26.36 17.61
CA MET A 29 17.83 26.32 16.67
C MET A 29 18.16 25.39 15.49
N VAL A 30 19.37 25.49 14.94
CA VAL A 30 19.82 24.64 13.83
C VAL A 30 19.89 23.17 14.25
N THR A 31 20.41 22.86 15.44
CA THR A 31 20.46 21.47 15.93
C THR A 31 19.07 20.91 16.15
N VAL A 32 18.16 21.67 16.76
CA VAL A 32 16.75 21.26 16.95
C VAL A 32 16.07 21.01 15.60
N LEU A 33 16.26 21.89 14.61
CA LEU A 33 15.72 21.70 13.27
C LEU A 33 16.26 20.42 12.61
N LEU A 34 17.56 20.15 12.74
CA LEU A 34 18.15 18.92 12.23
C LEU A 34 17.59 17.67 12.93
N LEU A 35 17.37 17.71 14.24
CA LEU A 35 16.74 16.61 14.98
C LEU A 35 15.31 16.33 14.48
N PHE A 36 14.51 17.38 14.27
CA PHE A 36 13.18 17.24 13.70
C PHE A 36 13.20 16.66 12.27
N LEU A 37 14.14 17.11 11.44
CA LEU A 37 14.31 16.57 10.09
C LEU A 37 14.66 15.08 10.14
N CYS A 38 15.60 14.67 11.01
CA CYS A 38 15.96 13.28 11.19
C CYS A 38 14.76 12.42 11.63
N LEU A 39 13.97 12.91 12.58
CA LEU A 39 12.77 12.22 13.06
C LEU A 39 11.71 12.08 11.96
N TYR A 40 11.51 13.13 11.16
CA TYR A 40 10.59 13.11 10.02
C TYR A 40 11.00 12.07 8.97
N ILE A 41 12.30 12.04 8.62
CA ILE A 41 12.83 11.05 7.67
C ILE A 41 12.69 9.64 8.23
N TYR A 42 12.96 9.44 9.52
CA TYR A 42 12.81 8.15 10.20
C TYR A 42 11.37 7.63 10.14
N GLN A 43 10.39 8.46 10.50
CA GLN A 43 8.96 8.09 10.44
C GLN A 43 8.56 7.73 9.01
N LYS A 44 8.91 8.57 8.03
CA LYS A 44 8.63 8.29 6.62
C LYS A 44 9.24 6.96 6.16
N SER A 45 10.50 6.68 6.53
CA SER A 45 11.18 5.43 6.18
C SER A 45 10.50 4.21 6.79
N MET A 46 10.05 4.28 8.03
CA MET A 46 9.31 3.20 8.68
C MET A 46 7.99 2.91 7.97
N LEU A 47 7.26 3.95 7.54
CA LEU A 47 6.03 3.79 6.76
C LEU A 47 6.29 3.15 5.39
N VAL A 48 7.37 3.55 4.70
CA VAL A 48 7.79 2.92 3.43
C VAL A 48 8.08 1.44 3.65
N GLN A 49 8.85 1.08 4.67
CA GLN A 49 9.19 -0.30 4.94
C GLN A 49 7.96 -1.15 5.30
N ALA A 50 7.06 -0.62 6.14
CA ALA A 50 5.83 -1.31 6.51
C ALA A 50 4.89 -1.50 5.32
N SER A 51 4.68 -0.47 4.50
CA SER A 51 3.83 -0.55 3.31
C SER A 51 4.41 -1.49 2.23
N ALA A 52 5.73 -1.47 2.03
CA ALA A 52 6.41 -2.38 1.11
C ALA A 52 6.31 -3.83 1.58
N ALA A 53 6.64 -4.10 2.86
CA ALA A 53 6.55 -5.44 3.43
C ALA A 53 5.13 -6.00 3.37
N ALA A 54 4.11 -5.19 3.66
CA ALA A 54 2.71 -5.60 3.56
C ALA A 54 2.32 -5.93 2.11
N SER A 55 2.66 -5.06 1.15
CA SER A 55 2.35 -5.28 -0.27
C SER A 55 3.04 -6.53 -0.82
N GLU A 56 4.33 -6.70 -0.52
CA GLU A 56 5.14 -7.83 -0.98
C GLU A 56 4.65 -9.15 -0.38
N ARG A 57 4.38 -9.19 0.92
CA ARG A 57 3.88 -10.40 1.59
C ARG A 57 2.53 -10.81 1.02
N THR A 58 1.60 -9.86 0.87
CA THR A 58 0.29 -10.13 0.25
C THR A 58 0.45 -10.64 -1.18
N ALA A 59 1.31 -10.01 -1.98
CA ALA A 59 1.52 -10.41 -3.37
C ALA A 59 2.18 -11.80 -3.48
N TYR A 60 3.11 -12.11 -2.59
CA TYR A 60 3.80 -13.39 -2.53
C TYR A 60 2.89 -14.54 -2.05
N SER A 61 2.01 -14.29 -1.08
CA SER A 61 1.04 -15.27 -0.59
C SER A 61 -0.28 -15.31 -1.39
N TRP A 62 -0.37 -14.60 -2.51
CA TRP A 62 -1.63 -14.44 -3.24
C TRP A 62 -2.19 -15.75 -3.79
N ASP A 63 -1.31 -16.71 -4.09
CA ASP A 63 -1.68 -18.00 -4.67
C ASP A 63 -2.49 -18.89 -3.73
N ASN A 64 -2.30 -18.76 -2.41
CA ASN A 64 -3.00 -19.55 -1.40
C ASN A 64 -3.23 -18.75 -0.11
N SER A 65 -4.49 -18.58 0.29
CA SER A 65 -4.87 -17.83 1.48
C SER A 65 -4.36 -18.45 2.78
N HIS A 66 -4.04 -19.75 2.80
CA HIS A 66 -3.55 -20.45 3.99
C HIS A 66 -2.05 -20.28 4.25
N LYS A 67 -1.33 -19.57 3.36
CA LYS A 67 0.08 -19.26 3.60
C LYS A 67 0.26 -18.32 4.78
N PHE A 68 1.27 -18.60 5.60
CA PHE A 68 1.71 -17.68 6.63
C PHE A 68 2.43 -16.49 5.97
N ALA A 69 1.94 -15.27 6.20
CA ALA A 69 2.50 -14.06 5.57
C ALA A 69 3.99 -13.81 5.90
N ALA A 70 4.46 -14.28 7.07
CA ALA A 70 5.84 -14.09 7.51
C ALA A 70 6.84 -15.06 6.88
N THR A 71 6.46 -16.32 6.64
CA THR A 71 7.36 -17.39 6.20
C THR A 71 7.05 -17.90 4.80
N GLY A 72 5.86 -17.63 4.28
CA GLY A 72 5.37 -18.19 3.02
C GLY A 72 5.03 -19.68 3.08
N SER A 73 5.16 -20.32 4.24
CA SER A 73 4.83 -21.74 4.42
C SER A 73 3.33 -21.96 4.44
N VAL A 74 2.90 -23.14 3.98
CA VAL A 74 1.50 -23.59 4.03
C VAL A 74 1.46 -24.99 4.63
N GLU A 75 0.47 -25.25 5.48
CA GLU A 75 0.26 -26.58 6.03
C GLU A 75 -0.26 -27.54 4.95
N GLN A 76 0.18 -28.79 5.01
CA GLN A 76 -0.18 -29.77 3.99
C GLN A 76 -1.69 -30.04 4.01
N GLY A 77 -2.33 -29.96 2.84
CA GLY A 77 -3.78 -30.17 2.70
C GLY A 77 -4.62 -28.89 2.77
N GLN A 78 -4.01 -27.74 3.09
CA GLN A 78 -4.69 -26.44 3.12
C GLN A 78 -4.53 -25.74 1.76
N TYR A 79 -5.62 -25.68 0.99
CA TYR A 79 -5.63 -25.07 -0.33
C TYR A 79 -6.92 -24.30 -0.55
N ASP A 80 -6.82 -23.17 -1.27
CA ASP A 80 -7.99 -22.49 -1.78
C ASP A 80 -8.68 -23.32 -2.88
N SER A 81 -9.97 -23.04 -3.14
CA SER A 81 -10.75 -23.70 -4.19
C SER A 81 -10.10 -23.59 -5.58
N LEU A 82 -10.02 -24.68 -6.33
CA LEU A 82 -9.30 -24.73 -7.62
C LEU A 82 -9.68 -23.61 -8.61
N TYR A 83 -10.94 -23.15 -8.57
CA TYR A 83 -11.49 -22.16 -9.50
C TYR A 83 -11.68 -20.77 -8.91
N TRP A 84 -11.17 -20.49 -7.70
CA TRP A 84 -11.33 -19.19 -7.02
C TRP A 84 -10.85 -18.00 -7.88
N ARG A 85 -9.85 -18.21 -8.76
CA ARG A 85 -9.35 -17.17 -9.67
C ARG A 85 -10.39 -16.76 -10.71
N LEU A 86 -11.24 -17.68 -11.13
CA LEU A 86 -12.28 -17.41 -12.11
C LEU A 86 -13.43 -16.63 -11.43
N THR A 87 -13.83 -17.04 -10.24
CA THR A 87 -14.97 -16.48 -9.52
C THR A 87 -14.62 -15.28 -8.65
N ASP A 88 -13.76 -15.44 -7.66
CA ASP A 88 -13.45 -14.43 -6.65
C ASP A 88 -12.45 -13.38 -7.13
N ASP A 89 -11.52 -13.75 -8.03
CA ASP A 89 -10.50 -12.85 -8.60
C ASP A 89 -10.98 -12.10 -9.87
N HIS A 90 -12.30 -12.10 -10.13
CA HIS A 90 -12.94 -11.33 -11.22
C HIS A 90 -12.45 -11.62 -12.66
N VAL A 91 -11.77 -12.76 -12.88
CA VAL A 91 -11.33 -13.15 -14.24
C VAL A 91 -12.53 -13.45 -15.14
N LEU A 92 -13.60 -14.08 -14.65
CA LEU A 92 -14.78 -14.35 -15.49
C LEU A 92 -15.45 -13.07 -16.03
N GLY A 93 -15.56 -12.04 -15.18
CA GLY A 93 -16.17 -10.77 -15.58
C GLY A 93 -15.34 -10.03 -16.62
N THR A 94 -14.02 -10.00 -16.44
CA THR A 94 -13.09 -9.39 -17.39
C THR A 94 -13.00 -10.15 -18.72
N LEU A 95 -13.05 -11.49 -18.71
CA LEU A 95 -12.94 -12.30 -19.92
C LEU A 95 -14.21 -12.36 -20.76
N PHE A 96 -15.36 -12.47 -20.12
CA PHE A 96 -16.63 -12.73 -20.81
C PHE A 96 -17.53 -11.49 -20.93
N GLY A 97 -17.13 -10.35 -20.34
CA GLY A 97 -17.96 -9.14 -20.29
C GLY A 97 -19.24 -9.33 -19.48
N LEU A 98 -19.33 -10.42 -18.71
CA LEU A 98 -20.44 -10.75 -17.84
C LEU A 98 -20.22 -10.10 -16.48
N ALA A 99 -20.90 -8.97 -16.27
CA ALA A 99 -20.91 -8.12 -15.09
C ALA A 99 -19.69 -7.17 -14.96
N GLY A 100 -19.97 -5.87 -15.13
CA GLY A 100 -19.08 -4.75 -14.87
C GLY A 100 -18.82 -4.51 -13.39
N GLY A 101 -18.04 -5.40 -12.78
CA GLY A 101 -17.46 -5.17 -11.47
C GLY A 101 -16.10 -4.49 -11.60
N ASP A 102 -15.81 -3.53 -10.72
CA ASP A 102 -14.43 -3.08 -10.55
C ASP A 102 -13.61 -4.26 -10.00
N GLY A 103 -12.56 -4.66 -10.74
CA GLY A 103 -11.57 -5.67 -10.34
C GLY A 103 -10.67 -5.20 -9.18
N THR A 104 -11.02 -4.06 -8.60
CA THR A 104 -10.37 -3.46 -7.45
C THR A 104 -11.09 -3.84 -6.16
N LYS A 105 -10.33 -4.29 -5.16
CA LYS A 105 -10.77 -4.57 -3.79
C LYS A 105 -9.90 -3.82 -2.81
N SER A 106 -10.48 -3.36 -1.71
CA SER A 106 -9.76 -2.58 -0.70
C SER A 106 -10.14 -3.04 0.71
N ILE A 107 -9.17 -3.04 1.61
CA ILE A 107 -9.37 -3.22 3.04
C ILE A 107 -8.68 -2.08 3.80
N GLN A 108 -9.17 -1.82 5.01
CA GLN A 108 -8.50 -0.92 5.95
C GLN A 108 -7.45 -1.68 6.75
N LEU A 109 -6.34 -1.00 7.05
CA LEU A 109 -5.26 -1.48 7.89
C LEU A 109 -5.25 -0.71 9.21
N PRO A 110 -4.82 -1.34 10.32
CA PRO A 110 -4.25 -2.68 10.42
C PRO A 110 -5.29 -3.81 10.59
N HIS A 111 -6.56 -3.45 10.86
CA HIS A 111 -7.65 -4.40 11.07
C HIS A 111 -8.46 -4.53 9.78
N GLY A 112 -8.06 -5.47 8.92
CA GLY A 112 -8.89 -5.92 7.80
C GLY A 112 -10.10 -6.72 8.31
N GLU A 113 -11.12 -6.92 7.47
CA GLU A 113 -12.29 -7.73 7.84
C GLU A 113 -11.85 -9.16 8.21
N GLU A 114 -11.80 -9.47 9.50
CA GLU A 114 -11.52 -10.80 10.00
C GLU A 114 -12.76 -11.69 9.77
N GLY A 115 -12.63 -12.62 8.82
CA GLY A 115 -13.52 -13.79 8.73
C GLY A 115 -14.84 -13.64 7.97
N SER A 116 -15.15 -12.50 7.35
CA SER A 116 -16.40 -12.33 6.58
C SER A 116 -16.23 -11.72 5.16
N GLY A 117 -15.00 -11.38 4.76
CA GLY A 117 -14.71 -10.87 3.43
C GLY A 117 -14.64 -11.96 2.35
N LYS A 118 -14.74 -11.57 1.07
CA LYS A 118 -14.43 -12.51 -0.04
C LYS A 118 -12.94 -12.87 -0.01
N LEU A 119 -12.56 -13.91 -0.74
CA LEU A 119 -11.21 -14.48 -0.68
C LEU A 119 -10.07 -13.45 -0.90
N PRO A 120 -10.17 -12.48 -1.83
CA PRO A 120 -9.15 -11.43 -2.00
C PRO A 120 -8.96 -10.55 -0.76
N GLU A 121 -10.06 -10.19 -0.08
CA GLU A 121 -10.04 -9.39 1.15
C GLU A 121 -9.40 -10.17 2.30
N LEU A 122 -9.68 -11.47 2.41
CA LEU A 122 -9.03 -12.35 3.39
C LEU A 122 -7.52 -12.49 3.13
N LYS A 123 -7.10 -12.54 1.86
CA LYS A 123 -5.69 -12.58 1.48
C LYS A 123 -4.98 -11.28 1.85
N MET A 124 -5.62 -10.14 1.56
CA MET A 124 -5.09 -8.83 1.93
C MET A 124 -5.02 -8.67 3.45
N SER A 125 -6.01 -9.13 4.21
CA SER A 125 -6.02 -8.97 5.68
C SER A 125 -4.89 -9.77 6.32
N LYS A 126 -4.60 -10.98 5.83
CA LYS A 126 -3.45 -11.78 6.27
C LYS A 126 -2.11 -11.10 5.99
N GLY A 127 -1.90 -10.54 4.81
CA GLY A 127 -0.67 -9.80 4.52
C GLY A 127 -0.58 -8.47 5.29
N GLY A 128 -1.73 -7.90 5.65
CA GLY A 128 -1.87 -6.72 6.51
C GLY A 128 -1.45 -6.92 7.96
N THR A 129 -1.40 -8.17 8.46
CA THR A 129 -0.93 -8.49 9.83
C THR A 129 0.51 -8.05 10.11
N ALA A 130 1.30 -7.82 9.05
CA ALA A 130 2.65 -7.28 9.13
C ALA A 130 2.70 -5.81 9.57
N VAL A 131 1.60 -5.08 9.43
CA VAL A 131 1.52 -3.64 9.68
C VAL A 131 1.29 -3.41 11.19
N PRO A 132 2.15 -2.61 11.86
CA PRO A 132 1.94 -2.27 13.27
C PRO A 132 0.59 -1.61 13.54
N ALA A 133 -0.01 -1.89 14.69
CA ALA A 133 -1.31 -1.35 15.09
C ALA A 133 -1.36 0.20 15.13
N SER A 134 -0.20 0.85 15.28
CA SER A 134 -0.06 2.31 15.30
C SER A 134 -0.13 2.96 13.92
N MET A 135 -0.05 2.19 12.83
CA MET A 135 -0.12 2.68 11.45
C MET A 135 -1.50 2.38 10.88
N ALA A 136 -2.17 3.42 10.39
CA ALA A 136 -3.46 3.28 9.70
C ALA A 136 -3.26 3.39 8.19
N GLY A 137 -4.20 2.86 7.41
CA GLY A 137 -4.10 2.93 5.97
C GLY A 137 -5.10 2.08 5.23
N GLU A 138 -4.87 1.94 3.93
CA GLU A 138 -5.65 1.14 2.99
C GLU A 138 -4.71 0.18 2.25
N MET A 139 -5.10 -1.09 2.12
CA MET A 139 -4.51 -2.02 1.17
C MET A 139 -5.50 -2.27 0.05
N ARG A 140 -5.06 -2.12 -1.18
CA ARG A 140 -5.86 -2.23 -2.39
C ARG A 140 -5.28 -3.25 -3.35
N TYR A 141 -6.08 -4.23 -3.71
CA TYR A 141 -5.80 -5.14 -4.81
C TYR A 141 -6.47 -4.64 -6.08
N SER A 142 -5.80 -4.74 -7.23
CA SER A 142 -6.37 -4.43 -8.54
C SER A 142 -5.97 -5.50 -9.55
N ASN A 143 -6.97 -6.12 -10.17
CA ASN A 143 -6.80 -7.06 -11.26
C ASN A 143 -7.13 -6.41 -12.61
N GLN A 144 -6.11 -6.16 -13.43
CA GLN A 144 -6.25 -5.63 -14.80
C GLN A 144 -5.98 -6.70 -15.87
N LEU A 145 -6.20 -7.98 -15.54
CA LEU A 145 -5.97 -9.17 -16.36
C LEU A 145 -4.50 -9.43 -16.73
N LEU A 146 -3.84 -8.46 -17.36
CA LEU A 146 -2.42 -8.51 -17.71
C LEU A 146 -1.53 -8.28 -16.48
N ILE A 147 -1.95 -7.39 -15.58
CA ILE A 147 -1.19 -7.01 -14.40
C ILE A 147 -2.12 -7.06 -13.19
N ARG A 148 -1.67 -7.78 -12.16
CA ARG A 148 -2.30 -7.85 -10.85
C ARG A 148 -1.37 -7.20 -9.85
N LYS A 149 -1.89 -6.23 -9.09
CA LYS A 149 -1.08 -5.45 -8.15
C LYS A 149 -1.77 -5.31 -6.81
N VAL A 150 -0.94 -5.33 -5.76
CA VAL A 150 -1.31 -4.97 -4.40
C VAL A 150 -0.65 -3.64 -4.08
N THR A 151 -1.44 -2.65 -3.68
CA THR A 151 -0.99 -1.31 -3.29
C THR A 151 -1.33 -1.10 -1.83
N THR A 152 -0.33 -0.81 -1.01
CA THR A 152 -0.55 -0.46 0.41
C THR A 152 -0.23 1.00 0.61
N SER A 153 -1.20 1.75 1.11
CA SER A 153 -1.06 3.16 1.45
C SER A 153 -1.20 3.32 2.96
N LEU A 154 -0.14 3.75 3.62
CA LEU A 154 -0.11 4.00 5.07
C LEU A 154 -0.05 5.49 5.35
N ASN A 155 -0.71 5.89 6.43
CA ASN A 155 -0.62 7.21 6.99
C ASN A 155 -0.30 7.17 8.49
N GLU A 156 0.54 8.11 8.91
CA GLU A 156 0.80 8.35 10.33
C GLU A 156 0.54 9.83 10.61
N GLN A 157 -0.30 10.08 11.61
CA GLN A 157 -0.52 11.43 12.13
C GLN A 157 0.61 11.75 13.07
N VAL A 158 1.57 12.54 12.59
CA VAL A 158 2.67 13.01 13.41
C VAL A 158 2.16 14.24 14.17
N SER A 159 1.72 14.04 15.41
CA SER A 159 1.27 15.11 16.32
C SER A 159 2.45 15.96 16.83
N LEU A 160 3.22 16.54 15.91
CA LEU A 160 4.22 17.56 16.23
C LEU A 160 3.58 18.93 15.97
N THR A 161 2.92 19.45 17.01
CA THR A 161 2.23 20.76 17.01
C THR A 161 2.99 21.92 16.34
N PRO A 162 4.32 22.08 16.48
CA PRO A 162 5.04 23.14 15.76
C PRO A 162 5.19 22.87 14.26
N LEU A 163 5.33 21.59 13.85
CA LEU A 163 5.60 21.20 12.47
C LEU A 163 4.31 21.17 11.63
N SER A 164 3.20 20.73 12.22
CA SER A 164 1.88 20.66 11.55
C SER A 164 1.31 22.02 11.18
N ARG A 165 1.76 23.11 11.82
CA ARG A 165 1.39 24.49 11.47
C ARG A 165 2.18 25.04 10.29
N ILE A 166 3.36 24.50 10.02
CA ILE A 166 4.26 24.94 8.94
C ILE A 166 4.04 24.11 7.67
N LEU A 167 3.65 22.85 7.79
CA LEU A 167 3.34 21.96 6.66
C LEU A 167 1.86 22.04 6.27
N ASP A 168 1.60 22.33 4.99
CA ASP A 168 0.24 22.45 4.43
C ASP A 168 -0.63 21.18 4.56
N ASP A 169 -0.03 19.98 4.66
CA ASP A 169 -0.79 18.70 4.82
C ASP A 169 -1.08 18.36 6.30
N GLY A 170 -1.05 19.36 7.20
CA GLY A 170 -1.38 19.20 8.62
C GLY A 170 -0.46 18.25 9.39
N GLY A 171 0.76 18.00 8.88
CA GLY A 171 1.71 17.06 9.47
C GLY A 171 1.40 15.58 9.23
N GLN A 172 0.51 15.24 8.28
CA GLN A 172 0.28 13.85 7.91
C GLN A 172 1.40 13.34 7.00
N ILE A 173 2.02 12.22 7.38
CA ILE A 173 2.97 11.52 6.50
C ILE A 173 2.20 10.41 5.80
N LYS A 174 2.02 10.55 4.49
CA LYS A 174 1.38 9.55 3.62
C LYS A 174 2.43 8.88 2.75
N VAL A 175 2.42 7.56 2.72
CA VAL A 175 3.33 6.74 1.91
C VAL A 175 2.53 5.65 1.22
N SER A 176 2.91 5.32 -0.01
CA SER A 176 2.34 4.22 -0.76
C SER A 176 3.44 3.32 -1.32
N ALA A 177 3.24 2.01 -1.23
CA ALA A 177 4.09 1.00 -1.85
C ALA A 177 3.23 0.05 -2.69
N GLN A 178 3.83 -0.56 -3.70
CA GLN A 178 3.14 -1.44 -4.64
C GLN A 178 3.96 -2.70 -4.88
N SER A 179 3.29 -3.83 -5.01
CA SER A 179 3.89 -5.10 -5.42
C SER A 179 3.02 -5.82 -6.44
N ILE A 180 3.65 -6.55 -7.35
CA ILE A 180 2.99 -7.27 -8.45
C ILE A 180 2.79 -8.72 -8.02
N VAL A 181 1.60 -9.25 -8.25
CA VAL A 181 1.30 -10.67 -8.05
C VAL A 181 1.87 -11.48 -9.21
N VAL A 182 2.89 -12.29 -8.93
CA VAL A 182 3.56 -13.13 -9.92
C VAL A 182 3.11 -14.58 -9.76
N ASP A 183 2.38 -15.08 -10.75
CA ASP A 183 1.94 -16.49 -10.83
C ASP A 183 2.00 -16.96 -12.29
N PRO A 184 3.18 -17.37 -12.77
CA PRO A 184 3.39 -17.62 -14.20
C PRO A 184 2.58 -18.81 -14.71
N VAL A 185 2.37 -19.83 -13.88
CA VAL A 185 1.63 -21.04 -14.27
C VAL A 185 0.14 -20.70 -14.49
N GLU A 186 -0.47 -19.94 -13.58
CA GLU A 186 -1.86 -19.52 -13.73
C GLU A 186 -2.05 -18.48 -14.83
N PHE A 187 -1.04 -17.64 -15.07
CA PHE A 187 -1.05 -16.72 -16.21
C PHE A 187 -1.14 -17.48 -17.53
N ILE A 188 -0.29 -18.49 -17.75
CA ILE A 188 -0.33 -19.32 -18.96
C ILE A 188 -1.68 -20.02 -19.07
N ARG A 189 -2.20 -20.58 -17.97
CA ARG A 189 -3.52 -21.25 -17.97
C ARG A 189 -4.64 -20.29 -18.34
N THR A 190 -4.60 -19.05 -17.85
CA THR A 190 -5.62 -18.04 -18.15
C THR A 190 -5.53 -17.59 -19.61
N VAL A 191 -4.30 -17.43 -20.14
CA VAL A 191 -4.08 -17.12 -21.57
C VAL A 191 -4.56 -18.26 -22.48
N ASP A 192 -4.30 -19.51 -22.10
CA ASP A 192 -4.77 -20.66 -22.88
C ASP A 192 -6.30 -20.82 -22.80
N LEU A 193 -6.89 -20.61 -21.61
CA LEU A 193 -8.35 -20.54 -21.43
C LEU A 193 -8.95 -19.46 -22.34
N MET A 194 -8.38 -18.26 -22.35
CA MET A 194 -8.80 -17.17 -23.22
C MET A 194 -8.73 -17.55 -24.69
N ARG A 195 -7.62 -18.15 -25.13
CA ARG A 195 -7.44 -18.58 -26.52
C ARG A 195 -8.46 -19.64 -26.91
N TYR A 196 -8.61 -20.69 -26.11
CA TYR A 196 -9.48 -21.81 -26.39
C TYR A 196 -10.95 -21.40 -26.39
N TYR A 197 -11.42 -20.75 -25.31
CA TYR A 197 -12.81 -20.36 -25.19
C TYR A 197 -13.15 -19.10 -25.99
N GLY A 198 -12.23 -18.15 -26.12
CA GLY A 198 -12.43 -16.94 -26.92
C GLY A 198 -12.79 -17.26 -28.38
N SER A 199 -12.10 -18.23 -28.98
CA SER A 199 -12.42 -18.70 -30.34
C SER A 199 -13.80 -19.36 -30.44
N LYS A 200 -14.22 -20.09 -29.39
CA LYS A 200 -15.53 -20.75 -29.31
C LYS A 200 -16.69 -19.77 -29.09
N PHE A 201 -16.41 -18.62 -28.49
CA PHE A 201 -17.39 -17.56 -28.21
C PHE A 201 -17.47 -16.47 -29.30
N GLN A 202 -16.50 -16.40 -30.23
CA GLN A 202 -16.45 -15.39 -31.29
C GLN A 202 -17.02 -15.85 -32.66
N GLY A 203 -17.28 -17.14 -32.90
CA GLY A 203 -17.83 -17.53 -34.21
C GLY A 203 -18.40 -18.93 -34.35
N GLY A 204 -19.63 -19.01 -34.90
CA GLY A 204 -20.13 -20.18 -35.62
C GLY A 204 -21.52 -20.69 -35.21
N ARG A 205 -22.12 -21.50 -36.08
CA ARG A 205 -23.46 -22.13 -36.01
C ARG A 205 -23.71 -23.03 -34.77
N ASN A 206 -22.67 -23.26 -33.96
CA ASN A 206 -22.63 -24.00 -32.68
C ASN A 206 -22.02 -23.15 -31.53
N GLY A 207 -22.01 -21.83 -31.66
CA GLY A 207 -21.49 -20.92 -30.65
C GLY A 207 -22.22 -21.07 -29.32
N THR A 208 -21.48 -21.28 -28.23
CA THR A 208 -22.05 -21.37 -26.89
C THR A 208 -22.44 -19.97 -26.43
N ASP A 209 -23.65 -19.82 -25.89
CA ASP A 209 -24.09 -18.53 -25.34
C ASP A 209 -23.21 -18.14 -24.15
N LYS A 210 -22.57 -16.97 -24.25
CA LYS A 210 -21.70 -16.41 -23.20
C LYS A 210 -22.46 -16.26 -21.89
N ALA A 211 -23.73 -15.86 -21.96
CA ALA A 211 -24.56 -15.63 -20.78
C ALA A 211 -24.85 -16.93 -20.03
N ALA A 212 -25.29 -17.96 -20.76
CA ALA A 212 -25.52 -19.29 -20.20
C ALA A 212 -24.23 -19.92 -19.62
N ALA A 213 -23.08 -19.73 -20.28
CA ALA A 213 -21.81 -20.20 -19.77
C ALA A 213 -21.40 -19.49 -18.47
N GLY A 214 -21.61 -18.18 -18.38
CA GLY A 214 -21.37 -17.40 -17.16
C GLY A 214 -22.26 -17.84 -15.99
N GLU A 215 -23.53 -18.14 -16.25
CA GLU A 215 -24.47 -18.63 -15.22
C GLU A 215 -24.05 -20.00 -14.67
N VAL A 216 -23.65 -20.92 -15.54
CA VAL A 216 -23.11 -22.23 -15.14
C VAL A 216 -21.82 -22.05 -14.33
N LEU A 217 -20.91 -21.19 -14.77
CA LEU A 217 -19.65 -20.94 -14.06
C LEU A 217 -19.87 -20.25 -12.71
N GLN A 218 -20.88 -19.40 -12.56
CA GLN A 218 -21.25 -18.86 -11.24
C GLN A 218 -21.85 -19.94 -10.33
N LYS A 219 -22.70 -20.82 -10.87
CA LYS A 219 -23.34 -21.90 -10.10
C LYS A 219 -22.35 -22.96 -9.63
N PHE A 220 -21.32 -23.27 -10.43
CA PHE A 220 -20.33 -24.31 -10.11
C PHE A 220 -18.98 -23.75 -9.65
N GLY A 221 -18.75 -22.44 -9.78
CA GLY A 221 -17.47 -21.81 -9.50
C GLY A 221 -17.26 -21.35 -8.05
N GLY A 222 -18.26 -21.41 -7.18
CA GLY A 222 -18.03 -21.16 -5.76
C GLY A 222 -19.28 -21.09 -4.88
N SER A 223 -19.60 -22.18 -4.19
CA SER A 223 -19.83 -22.17 -2.73
C SER A 223 -19.87 -23.62 -2.22
N ARG A 224 -18.79 -24.08 -1.62
CA ARG A 224 -18.78 -25.06 -0.53
C ARG A 224 -17.86 -24.51 0.55
#